data_AF-A0A1Q8A8H0-F1
#
_entry.id   AF-A0A1Q8A8H0-F1
#
_cell.length_a   1.000
_cell.length_b   1.000
_cell.length_c   1.000
_cell.angle_alpha   90.00
_cell.angle_beta   90.00
_cell.angle_gamma   90.00
#
_symmetry.space_group_name_H-M   'P 1'
#
loop_
_entity.id
_entity.type
_entity.pdbx_description
1 polymer ?
#
loop_
_entity_poly.entity_id
_entity_poly.type
_entity_poly.pdbx_seq_one_letter_code
_entity_poly.pdbx_strand_id
1 'polypeptide(L)'
;MRAVGLEAAMSLVWGFLALLYVSTDGLEPVPVALLAAFFTIFGAGMNVRLERSLERKGEYRPSRKTLALAILAGAGFLAVLFTGVIPALSRPIIGSFYLGIAVAWATRLILLWRWEAKTKRRIYVEGTWVGRFYLVPPGPLQPAPA
;
A
#
# COMPACT_ATOMS: atom_id res chain seq x y z
N MET A 1 -14.06 7.11 -3.74
CA MET A 1 -13.60 6.14 -4.78
C MET A 1 -13.66 4.73 -4.19
N ARG A 2 -13.77 3.64 -4.98
CA ARG A 2 -13.62 2.29 -4.43
C ARG A 2 -12.18 2.04 -3.98
N ALA A 3 -11.99 1.43 -2.82
CA ALA A 3 -10.65 1.17 -2.28
C ALA A 3 -9.83 0.29 -3.22
N VAL A 4 -10.38 -0.83 -3.71
CA VAL A 4 -9.72 -1.71 -4.69
C VAL A 4 -9.30 -0.95 -5.96
N GLY A 5 -10.16 -0.05 -6.46
CA GLY A 5 -9.86 0.76 -7.64
C GLY A 5 -8.71 1.74 -7.43
N LEU A 6 -8.68 2.41 -6.26
CA LEU A 6 -7.57 3.28 -5.89
C LEU A 6 -6.25 2.49 -5.79
N GLU A 7 -6.29 1.34 -5.11
CA GLU A 7 -5.09 0.53 -4.86
C GLU A 7 -4.54 -0.04 -6.18
N ALA A 8 -5.41 -0.42 -7.13
CA ALA A 8 -5.01 -0.82 -8.47
C ALA A 8 -4.35 0.34 -9.25
N ALA A 9 -4.98 1.52 -9.25
CA ALA A 9 -4.42 2.70 -9.91
C ALA A 9 -3.04 3.08 -9.34
N MET A 10 -2.91 3.09 -8.01
CA MET A 10 -1.65 3.39 -7.35
C MET A 10 -0.60 2.30 -7.61
N SER A 11 -0.99 1.02 -7.58
CA SER A 11 -0.07 -0.08 -7.93
C SER A 11 0.50 0.08 -9.33
N LEU A 12 -0.32 0.50 -10.30
CA LEU A 12 0.13 0.77 -11.67
C LEU A 12 1.07 1.99 -11.75
N VAL A 13 0.71 3.10 -11.09
CA VAL A 13 1.56 4.31 -11.06
C VAL A 13 2.92 4.00 -10.45
N TRP A 14 2.95 3.36 -9.28
CA TRP A 14 4.19 3.01 -8.59
C TRP A 14 4.97 1.92 -9.32
N GLY A 15 4.29 0.95 -9.93
CA GLY A 15 4.92 -0.07 -10.77
C GLY A 15 5.58 0.53 -12.01
N PHE A 16 4.92 1.47 -12.67
CA PHE A 16 5.49 2.21 -13.81
C PHE A 16 6.72 3.02 -13.39
N LEU A 17 6.65 3.75 -12.28
CA LEU A 17 7.81 4.48 -11.73
C LEU A 17 8.95 3.52 -11.37
N ALA A 18 8.65 2.37 -10.76
CA ALA A 18 9.66 1.36 -10.45
C ALA A 18 10.35 0.86 -11.72
N LEU A 19 9.61 0.60 -12.80
CA LEU A 19 10.20 0.17 -14.08
C LEU A 19 11.12 1.23 -14.69
N LEU A 20 10.72 2.51 -14.66
CA LEU A 20 11.57 3.61 -15.12
C LEU A 20 12.90 3.65 -14.36
N TYR A 21 12.87 3.55 -13.04
CA TYR A 21 14.10 3.56 -12.23
C TYR A 21 14.94 2.29 -12.38
N VAL A 22 14.32 1.12 -12.52
CA VAL A 22 15.04 -0.12 -12.82
C VAL A 22 15.80 0.00 -14.14
N SER A 23 15.20 0.65 -15.16
CA SER A 23 15.85 0.85 -16.45
C SER A 23 17.03 1.83 -16.41
N THR A 24 17.10 2.71 -15.41
CA THR A 24 18.18 3.72 -15.29
C THR A 24 19.29 3.29 -14.34
N ASP A 25 18.94 2.66 -13.22
CA ASP A 25 19.86 2.41 -12.11
C ASP A 25 20.17 0.92 -11.89
N GLY A 26 19.56 0.04 -12.70
CA GLY A 26 19.69 -1.40 -12.53
C GLY A 26 18.89 -1.92 -11.33
N LEU A 27 19.00 -3.23 -11.09
CA LEU A 27 18.19 -3.93 -10.10
C LEU A 27 19.09 -4.87 -9.31
N GLU A 28 19.29 -4.57 -8.04
CA GLU A 28 20.10 -5.37 -7.13
C GLU A 28 19.19 -6.34 -6.35
N PRO A 29 19.40 -7.67 -6.46
CA PRO A 29 18.46 -8.65 -5.90
C PRO A 29 18.28 -8.52 -4.38
N VAL A 30 19.35 -8.21 -3.65
CA VAL A 30 19.33 -8.16 -2.18
C VAL A 30 18.50 -6.99 -1.65
N PRO A 31 18.76 -5.72 -2.04
CA PRO A 31 17.89 -4.59 -1.68
C PRO A 31 16.44 -4.81 -2.09
N VAL A 32 16.19 -5.35 -3.29
CA VAL A 32 14.83 -5.62 -3.76
C VAL A 32 14.12 -6.64 -2.90
N ALA A 33 14.76 -7.76 -2.56
CA ALA A 33 14.15 -8.78 -1.71
C ALA A 33 13.81 -8.22 -0.32
N LEU A 34 14.72 -7.46 0.29
CA LEU A 34 14.51 -6.84 1.60
C LEU A 34 13.38 -5.80 1.58
N LEU A 35 13.36 -4.92 0.58
CA LEU A 35 12.32 -3.91 0.42
C LEU A 35 10.97 -4.55 0.14
N ALA A 36 10.89 -5.50 -0.79
CA ALA A 36 9.66 -6.22 -1.10
C ALA A 36 9.12 -6.94 0.14
N ALA A 37 9.97 -7.64 0.90
CA ALA A 37 9.57 -8.32 2.13
C ALA A 37 9.05 -7.32 3.17
N PHE A 38 9.79 -6.25 3.45
CA PHE A 38 9.39 -5.22 4.40
C PHE A 38 8.03 -4.61 4.03
N PHE A 39 7.88 -4.16 2.77
CA PHE A 39 6.65 -3.53 2.31
C PHE A 39 5.45 -4.47 2.25
N THR A 40 5.68 -5.76 1.96
CA THR A 40 4.64 -6.79 2.04
C THR A 40 4.15 -6.97 3.48
N ILE A 41 5.07 -7.16 4.43
CA ILE A 41 4.75 -7.36 5.85
C ILE A 41 4.06 -6.11 6.42
N PHE A 42 4.61 -4.94 6.12
CA PHE A 42 4.09 -3.67 6.57
C PHE A 42 2.68 -3.40 6.01
N GLY A 43 2.50 -3.60 4.70
CA GLY A 43 1.20 -3.47 4.02
C GLY A 43 0.15 -4.43 4.57
N ALA A 44 0.51 -5.70 4.77
CA ALA A 44 -0.38 -6.71 5.35
C ALA A 44 -0.79 -6.35 6.79
N GLY A 45 0.16 -5.92 7.63
CA GLY A 45 -0.10 -5.51 9.00
C GLY A 45 -1.08 -4.33 9.09
N MET A 46 -0.92 -3.33 8.22
CA MET A 46 -1.88 -2.23 8.11
C MET A 46 -3.27 -2.70 7.65
N ASN A 47 -3.34 -3.66 6.73
CA ASN A 47 -4.60 -4.18 6.22
C ASN A 47 -5.40 -4.95 7.27
N VAL A 48 -4.74 -5.75 8.12
CA VAL A 48 -5.40 -6.45 9.23
C VAL A 48 -6.08 -5.45 10.18
N ARG A 49 -5.45 -4.29 10.42
CA ARG A 49 -6.03 -3.25 11.28
C ARG A 49 -7.22 -2.56 10.63
N LEU A 50 -7.14 -2.31 9.32
CA LEU A 50 -8.23 -1.78 8.51
C LEU A 50 -9.44 -2.72 8.55
N GLU A 51 -9.26 -4.00 8.21
CA GLU A 51 -10.31 -5.03 8.19
C GLU A 51 -11.02 -5.12 9.54
N ARG A 52 -10.26 -5.25 10.64
CA ARG A 52 -10.83 -5.31 12.00
C ARG A 52 -11.64 -4.07 12.37
N SER A 53 -11.22 -2.89 11.92
CA SER A 53 -11.96 -1.65 12.18
C SER A 53 -13.24 -1.59 11.36
N LEU A 54 -13.18 -1.97 10.08
CA LEU A 54 -14.35 -2.04 9.20
C LEU A 54 -15.38 -3.05 9.71
N GLU A 55 -14.95 -4.20 10.21
CA GLU A 55 -15.83 -5.22 10.78
C GLU A 55 -16.50 -4.75 12.09
N ARG A 56 -15.76 -4.05 12.95
CA ARG A 56 -16.27 -3.62 14.27
C ARG A 56 -17.09 -2.33 14.21
N LYS A 57 -16.73 -1.39 13.33
CA LYS A 57 -17.27 -0.02 13.32
C LYS A 57 -17.92 0.38 12.00
N GLY A 58 -17.76 -0.41 10.94
CA GLY A 58 -18.15 -0.02 9.59
C GLY A 58 -17.24 1.04 8.95
N GLU A 59 -16.28 1.58 9.71
CA GLU A 59 -15.34 2.61 9.26
C GLU A 59 -13.94 2.41 9.84
N TYR A 60 -12.95 2.92 9.12
CA TYR A 60 -11.58 3.04 9.56
C TYR A 60 -11.06 4.43 9.25
N ARG A 61 -10.60 5.11 10.31
CA ARG A 61 -9.90 6.38 10.21
C ARG A 61 -8.51 6.20 10.82
N PRO A 62 -7.43 6.30 10.03
CA PRO A 62 -6.08 6.22 10.56
C PRO A 62 -5.84 7.37 11.54
N SER A 63 -5.37 7.05 12.75
CA SER A 63 -5.00 8.06 13.74
C SER A 63 -3.67 8.73 13.38
N ARG A 64 -3.47 9.99 13.78
CA ARG A 64 -2.17 10.69 13.62
C ARG A 64 -1.00 9.88 14.17
N LYS A 65 -1.18 9.21 15.32
CA LYS A 65 -0.17 8.32 15.92
C LYS A 65 0.17 7.14 15.02
N THR A 66 -0.83 6.54 14.37
CA THR A 66 -0.62 5.41 13.45
C THR A 66 0.13 5.84 12.20
N LEU A 67 -0.17 7.04 11.68
CA LEU A 67 0.56 7.63 10.56
C LEU A 67 2.00 7.96 10.93
N ALA A 68 2.23 8.56 12.11
CA ALA A 68 3.56 8.85 12.60
C ALA A 68 4.39 7.57 12.76
N LEU A 69 3.82 6.51 13.34
CA LEU A 69 4.49 5.21 13.45
C LEU A 69 4.79 4.59 12.07
N ALA A 70 3.86 4.72 11.12
CA ALA A 70 4.07 4.24 9.76
C ALA A 70 5.23 4.95 9.06
N ILE A 71 5.30 6.27 9.18
CA ILE A 71 6.38 7.10 8.64
C ILE A 71 7.70 6.77 9.34
N LEU A 72 7.71 6.66 10.67
CA LEU A 72 8.91 6.31 11.44
C LEU A 72 9.43 4.92 11.10
N ALA A 73 8.55 3.93 10.94
CA ALA A 73 8.95 2.58 10.53
C ALA A 73 9.57 2.57 9.13
N GLY A 74 8.95 3.27 8.18
CA GLY A 74 9.50 3.42 6.82
C GLY A 74 10.85 4.14 6.81
N ALA A 75 10.94 5.29 7.50
CA ALA A 75 12.17 6.08 7.58
C ALA A 75 13.31 5.32 8.29
N GLY A 76 13.00 4.63 9.39
CA GLY A 76 13.97 3.82 10.13
C GLY A 76 14.49 2.65 9.30
N PHE A 77 13.61 1.94 8.58
CA PHE A 77 14.03 0.86 7.69
C PHE A 77 14.92 1.37 6.55
N LEU A 78 14.58 2.51 5.94
CA LEU A 78 15.43 3.14 4.95
C LEU A 78 16.79 3.53 5.52
N ALA A 79 16.83 4.14 6.69
CA ALA A 79 18.09 4.50 7.34
C ALA A 79 19.00 3.27 7.54
N VAL A 80 18.44 2.16 8.04
CA VAL A 80 19.18 0.89 8.19
C VAL A 80 19.71 0.39 6.85
N LEU A 81 18.88 0.39 5.80
CA LEU A 81 19.31 -0.01 4.46
C LEU A 81 20.45 0.85 3.92
N PHE A 82 20.37 2.17 4.04
CA PHE A 82 21.42 3.08 3.57
C PHE A 82 22.71 3.02 4.41
N THR A 83 22.64 2.67 5.70
CA THR A 83 23.82 2.53 6.57
C THR A 83 24.46 1.15 6.52
N GLY A 84 23.67 0.09 6.28
CA GLY A 84 24.11 -1.31 6.32
C GLY A 84 24.47 -1.90 4.96
N VAL A 85 23.99 -1.29 3.86
CA VAL A 85 24.30 -1.70 2.49
C VAL A 85 25.23 -0.64 1.88
N ILE A 86 26.52 -1.00 1.78
CA ILE A 86 27.69 -0.24 1.27
C ILE A 86 27.36 1.01 0.41
N PRO A 87 28.05 2.17 0.59
CA PRO A 87 27.81 3.42 -0.15
C PRO A 87 27.74 3.29 -1.69
N ALA A 88 28.38 2.26 -2.26
CA ALA A 88 28.40 1.95 -3.69
C ALA A 88 27.02 1.49 -4.25
N LEU A 89 26.07 1.09 -3.40
CA LEU A 89 24.76 0.55 -3.79
C LEU A 89 23.61 1.57 -3.67
N SER A 90 23.92 2.84 -3.40
CA SER A 90 22.92 3.91 -3.16
C SER A 90 21.94 4.14 -4.32
N ARG A 91 22.37 4.02 -5.58
CA ARG A 91 21.50 4.18 -6.76
C ARG A 91 20.52 3.01 -6.96
N PRO A 92 20.96 1.73 -6.95
CA PRO A 92 20.04 0.58 -6.98
C PRO A 92 19.01 0.57 -5.84
N ILE A 93 19.35 1.10 -4.66
CA ILE A 93 18.43 1.20 -3.52
C ILE A 93 17.24 2.12 -3.83
N ILE A 94 17.44 3.22 -4.57
CA ILE A 94 16.37 4.14 -4.95
C ILE A 94 15.37 3.45 -5.89
N GLY A 95 15.85 2.77 -6.94
CA GLY A 95 14.96 2.02 -7.83
C GLY A 95 14.22 0.89 -7.11
N SER A 96 14.92 0.18 -6.23
CA SER A 96 14.33 -0.86 -5.37
C SER A 96 13.26 -0.31 -4.43
N PHE A 97 13.37 0.95 -4.00
CA PHE A 97 12.40 1.58 -3.11
C PHE A 97 11.06 1.82 -3.80
N TYR A 98 11.06 2.32 -5.03
CA TYR A 98 9.84 2.48 -5.83
C TYR A 98 9.16 1.12 -6.06
N LEU A 99 9.94 0.08 -6.33
CA LEU A 99 9.42 -1.28 -6.42
C LEU A 99 8.79 -1.75 -5.11
N GLY A 100 9.44 -1.48 -3.97
CA GLY A 100 8.89 -1.75 -2.64
C GLY A 100 7.54 -1.07 -2.40
N ILE A 101 7.41 0.21 -2.79
CA ILE A 101 6.13 0.93 -2.70
C ILE A 101 5.08 0.25 -3.59
N ALA A 102 5.43 -0.10 -4.83
CA ALA A 102 4.53 -0.81 -5.73
C ALA A 102 4.06 -2.14 -5.13
N VAL A 103 4.96 -2.90 -4.50
CA VAL A 103 4.64 -4.14 -3.78
C VAL A 103 3.69 -3.89 -2.61
N ALA A 104 3.84 -2.80 -1.86
CA ALA A 104 2.92 -2.46 -0.77
C ALA A 104 1.49 -2.24 -1.28
N TRP A 105 1.34 -1.47 -2.36
CA TRP A 105 0.05 -1.22 -3.00
C TRP A 105 -0.55 -2.49 -3.61
N ALA A 106 0.26 -3.31 -4.28
CA ALA A 106 -0.19 -4.58 -4.85
C ALA A 106 -0.64 -5.56 -3.75
N THR A 107 0.10 -5.63 -2.64
CA THR A 107 -0.26 -6.46 -1.48
C THR A 107 -1.60 -6.02 -0.90
N ARG A 108 -1.79 -4.73 -0.65
CA ARG A 108 -3.06 -4.18 -0.15
C ARG A 108 -4.21 -4.42 -1.12
N LEU A 109 -3.98 -4.22 -2.41
CA LEU A 109 -4.94 -4.53 -3.47
C LEU A 109 -5.42 -5.98 -3.37
N ILE A 110 -4.49 -6.94 -3.32
CA ILE A 110 -4.81 -8.37 -3.24
C ILE A 110 -5.61 -8.69 -1.98
N LEU A 111 -5.20 -8.14 -0.83
CA LEU A 111 -5.88 -8.41 0.44
C LEU A 111 -7.30 -7.82 0.47
N LEU A 112 -7.46 -6.57 0.03
CA LEU A 112 -8.76 -5.91 -0.06
C LEU A 112 -9.69 -6.62 -1.05
N TRP A 113 -9.18 -6.97 -2.23
CA TRP A 113 -9.94 -7.70 -3.23
C TRP A 113 -10.40 -9.07 -2.71
N ARG A 114 -9.52 -9.82 -2.03
CA ARG A 114 -9.87 -11.09 -1.37
C ARG A 114 -10.93 -10.88 -0.29
N TRP A 115 -10.81 -9.83 0.51
CA TRP A 115 -11.77 -9.51 1.56
C TRP A 115 -13.15 -9.14 0.98
N GLU A 116 -13.22 -8.30 -0.06
CA GLU A 116 -14.48 -7.95 -0.74
C GLU A 116 -15.11 -9.19 -1.40
N ALA A 117 -14.30 -10.06 -2.01
CA ALA A 117 -14.78 -11.31 -2.62
C ALA A 117 -15.40 -12.26 -1.59
N LYS A 118 -14.81 -12.32 -0.38
CA LYS A 118 -15.27 -13.14 0.75
C LYS A 118 -16.53 -12.56 1.41
N THR A 119 -16.58 -11.26 1.66
CA THR A 119 -17.66 -10.63 2.44
C THR A 119 -18.82 -10.13 1.59
N LYS A 120 -18.64 -10.03 0.26
CA LYS A 120 -19.58 -9.41 -0.69
C LYS A 120 -19.91 -7.94 -0.39
N ARG A 121 -19.15 -7.30 0.51
CA ARG A 121 -19.26 -5.89 0.89
C ARG A 121 -18.23 -5.09 0.12
N ARG A 122 -18.54 -3.82 -0.15
CA ARG A 122 -17.65 -2.92 -0.89
C ARG A 122 -17.01 -1.93 0.07
N ILE A 123 -15.73 -1.65 -0.12
CA ILE A 123 -15.00 -0.65 0.65
C ILE A 123 -14.82 0.59 -0.22
N TYR A 124 -15.26 1.72 0.31
CA TYR A 124 -15.01 3.03 -0.29
C TYR A 124 -14.00 3.79 0.55
N VAL A 125 -13.24 4.63 -0.14
CA VAL A 125 -12.24 5.51 0.44
C VAL A 125 -12.53 6.96 0.06
N GLU A 126 -12.49 7.81 1.08
CA GLU A 126 -12.45 9.26 1.00
C GLU A 126 -11.01 9.73 1.19
N GLY A 127 -10.41 10.32 0.15
CA GLY A 127 -9.00 10.69 0.08
C GLY A 127 -8.15 9.66 -0.68
N THR A 128 -6.84 9.70 -0.48
CA THR A 128 -5.87 8.80 -1.15
C THR A 128 -5.46 7.66 -0.21
N TRP A 129 -4.30 7.73 0.45
CA TRP A 129 -3.71 6.62 1.21
C TRP A 129 -3.88 6.75 2.73
N VAL A 130 -4.14 7.98 3.21
CA VAL A 130 -4.47 8.35 4.60
C VAL A 130 -5.99 8.54 4.78
N GLY A 131 -6.76 8.09 3.80
CA GLY A 131 -8.18 8.34 3.71
C GLY A 131 -8.99 7.69 4.81
N ARG A 132 -10.25 8.13 4.94
CA ARG A 132 -11.24 7.36 5.69
C ARG A 132 -11.73 6.23 4.79
N PHE A 133 -11.76 5.03 5.33
CA PHE A 133 -12.34 3.87 4.67
C PHE A 133 -13.67 3.56 5.34
N TYR A 134 -14.68 3.28 4.54
CA TYR A 134 -16.01 2.98 5.04
C TYR A 134 -16.63 1.86 4.22
N LEU A 135 -17.40 1.05 4.92
CA LEU A 135 -18.05 -0.12 4.41
C LEU A 135 -19.42 0.29 3.87
N VAL A 136 -19.65 0.03 2.58
CA VAL A 136 -20.93 0.30 1.93
C VAL A 136 -21.61 -1.04 1.63
N PRO A 137 -22.86 -1.25 2.08
CA PRO A 137 -23.62 -2.45 1.72
C PRO A 137 -23.71 -2.60 0.21
N PRO A 138 -23.82 -3.83 -0.32
CA PRO A 138 -24.09 -4.04 -1.73
C PRO A 138 -25.50 -3.52 -2.06
N GLY A 139 -25.58 -2.28 -2.54
CA GLY A 139 -26.81 -1.68 -3.07
C GLY A 139 -26.82 -1.66 -4.60
N PRO A 140 -27.99 -1.79 -5.25
CA PRO A 140 -28.12 -1.53 -6.67
C PRO A 140 -27.66 -0.10 -6.96
N LEU A 141 -27.06 0.13 -8.13
CA LEU A 141 -26.87 1.47 -8.66
C LEU A 141 -28.26 2.09 -8.73
N GLN A 142 -28.63 2.95 -7.79
CA GLN A 142 -29.86 3.74 -7.93
C GLN A 142 -29.70 4.55 -9.22
N PRO A 143 -30.62 4.42 -10.18
CA PRO A 143 -30.71 5.39 -11.27
C PRO A 143 -30.91 6.76 -10.64
N ALA A 144 -30.23 7.77 -11.18
CA ALA A 144 -30.45 9.15 -10.78
C ALA A 144 -31.95 9.49 -10.86
N PRO A 145 -32.50 10.28 -9.92
CA PRO A 145 -33.88 10.75 -10.04
C PRO A 145 -34.04 11.49 -11.38
N ALA A 146 -35.12 11.14 -12.08
CA ALA A 146 -35.52 11.67 -13.38
C ALA A 146 -35.78 13.18 -13.35
#